data_AF-A0A1I5IXJ3-F1
#
_entry.id   AF-A0A1I5IXJ3-F1
#
_cell.length_a   1.000
_cell.length_b   1.000
_cell.length_c   1.000
_cell.angle_alpha   90.00
_cell.angle_beta   90.00
_cell.angle_gamma   90.00
#
_symmetry.space_group_name_H-M   'P 1'
#
loop_
_entity.id
_entity.type
_entity.pdbx_description
1 polymer ?
#
loop_
_entity_poly.entity_id
_entity_poly.type
_entity_poly.pdbx_seq_one_letter_code
_entity_poly.pdbx_strand_id
1 'polypeptide(L)'
;MCNMKEEQDLIPYSDDNSKMGYKNLQGQIVIPAQWNMVYNFHEGLAMVQNWQYGFIDKTGKVVIPLEWDNCESFSEGLAVVERDGKCGYVNKSGELVIPLVWNYAHPFYKGRAIVFDDKQRYIDKEGNVIWTRERTAPQMIKISDTCEMDINDMVIIEDLNELGDVVDSEEFFKAIDDILEGNGKKGTSDK
;
A
#
# COMPACT_ATOMS: atom_id res chain seq x y z
N MET A 1 -24.95 -20.60 17.64
CA MET A 1 -24.72 -21.01 16.24
C MET A 1 -24.48 -19.75 15.43
N CYS A 2 -23.21 -19.40 15.19
CA CYS A 2 -22.89 -18.27 14.31
C CYS A 2 -23.19 -18.71 12.88
N ASN A 3 -24.21 -18.09 12.29
CA ASN A 3 -24.56 -18.27 10.89
C ASN A 3 -23.50 -17.54 10.06
N MET A 4 -22.35 -18.19 9.85
CA MET A 4 -21.36 -17.77 8.87
C MET A 4 -22.03 -17.96 7.51
N LYS A 5 -22.67 -16.90 6.99
CA LYS A 5 -23.05 -16.87 5.57
C LYS A 5 -21.74 -17.04 4.82
N GLU A 6 -21.55 -18.20 4.21
CA GLU A 6 -20.46 -18.47 3.29
C GLU A 6 -20.40 -17.31 2.30
N GLU A 7 -19.39 -16.45 2.43
CA GLU A 7 -19.03 -15.58 1.33
C GLU A 7 -18.74 -16.50 0.16
N GLN A 8 -19.54 -16.42 -0.91
CA GLN A 8 -19.26 -17.22 -2.09
C GLN A 8 -17.89 -16.80 -2.61
N ASP A 9 -16.95 -17.75 -2.55
CA ASP A 9 -15.64 -17.63 -3.16
C ASP A 9 -15.82 -17.75 -4.67
N LEU A 10 -15.80 -16.59 -5.33
CA LEU A 10 -15.83 -16.48 -6.78
C LEU A 10 -14.41 -16.45 -7.32
N ILE A 11 -14.09 -17.38 -8.21
CA ILE A 11 -12.78 -17.49 -8.85
C ILE A 11 -12.86 -17.05 -10.31
N PRO A 12 -11.84 -16.34 -10.83
CA PRO A 12 -11.75 -16.00 -12.25
C PRO A 12 -11.77 -17.23 -13.15
N TYR A 13 -12.36 -17.10 -14.33
CA TYR A 13 -12.20 -18.05 -15.44
C TYR A 13 -12.16 -17.29 -16.77
N SER A 14 -11.61 -17.92 -17.81
CA SER A 14 -11.63 -17.42 -19.19
C SER A 14 -12.48 -18.31 -20.09
N ASP A 15 -13.20 -17.71 -21.04
CA ASP A 15 -13.89 -18.40 -22.12
C ASP A 15 -13.00 -18.61 -23.35
N ASP A 16 -13.56 -19.24 -24.40
CA ASP A 16 -12.86 -19.50 -25.66
C ASP A 16 -12.49 -18.23 -26.43
N ASN A 17 -13.13 -17.08 -26.13
CA ASN A 17 -12.85 -15.78 -26.73
C ASN A 17 -11.81 -14.97 -25.92
N SER A 18 -11.15 -15.59 -24.94
CA SER A 18 -10.24 -14.93 -24.00
C SER A 18 -10.90 -13.79 -23.19
N LYS A 19 -12.22 -13.84 -23.03
CA LYS A 19 -12.94 -12.99 -22.08
C LYS A 19 -12.99 -13.67 -20.74
N MET A 20 -13.00 -12.86 -19.69
CA MET A 20 -12.99 -13.32 -18.31
C MET A 20 -14.29 -13.03 -17.60
N GLY A 21 -14.64 -13.95 -16.70
CA GLY A 21 -15.79 -13.88 -15.80
C GLY A 21 -15.47 -14.58 -14.48
N TYR A 22 -16.50 -14.92 -13.72
CA TYR A 22 -16.34 -15.62 -12.44
C TYR A 22 -17.23 -16.86 -12.34
N LYS A 23 -16.68 -17.88 -11.70
CA LYS A 23 -17.40 -19.11 -11.34
C LYS A 23 -17.23 -19.38 -9.85
N ASN A 24 -18.15 -20.15 -9.27
CA ASN A 24 -17.99 -20.64 -7.91
C ASN A 24 -17.04 -21.86 -7.87
N LEU A 25 -16.74 -22.34 -6.66
CA LEU A 25 -15.87 -23.51 -6.45
C LEU A 25 -16.43 -24.82 -7.02
N GLN A 26 -17.75 -24.89 -7.26
CA GLN A 26 -18.40 -26.02 -7.95
C GLN A 26 -18.26 -25.95 -9.47
N GLY A 27 -17.60 -24.91 -10.00
CA GLY A 27 -17.39 -24.70 -11.42
C GLY A 27 -18.58 -24.09 -12.15
N GLN A 28 -19.63 -23.69 -11.45
CA GLN A 28 -20.80 -23.04 -12.04
C GLN A 28 -20.46 -21.58 -12.34
N ILE A 29 -20.74 -21.14 -13.56
CA ILE A 29 -20.57 -19.74 -13.97
C ILE A 29 -21.57 -18.88 -13.21
N VAL A 30 -21.06 -17.89 -12.47
CA VAL A 30 -21.87 -16.93 -11.70
C VAL A 30 -21.91 -15.59 -12.43
N ILE A 31 -20.76 -15.13 -12.91
CA ILE A 31 -20.64 -13.90 -13.72
C ILE A 31 -20.10 -14.33 -15.09
N PRO A 32 -20.92 -14.26 -16.16
CA PRO A 32 -20.48 -14.63 -17.50
C PRO A 32 -19.25 -13.85 -17.96
N ALA A 33 -18.44 -14.50 -18.79
CA ALA A 33 -17.25 -13.90 -19.38
C ALA A 33 -17.63 -12.73 -20.30
N GLN A 34 -17.16 -11.54 -19.96
CA GLN A 34 -17.39 -10.31 -20.75
C GLN A 34 -16.26 -9.28 -20.63
N TRP A 35 -15.37 -9.45 -19.65
CA TRP A 35 -14.27 -8.52 -19.37
C TRP A 35 -12.99 -8.99 -20.05
N ASN A 36 -12.05 -8.07 -20.33
CA ASN A 36 -10.72 -8.44 -20.80
C ASN A 36 -9.88 -9.02 -19.65
N MET A 37 -9.98 -8.41 -18.48
CA MET A 37 -9.32 -8.86 -17.26
C MET A 37 -10.27 -8.74 -16.08
N VAL A 38 -10.13 -9.65 -15.12
CA VAL A 38 -10.85 -9.63 -13.86
C VAL A 38 -9.87 -9.95 -12.73
N TYR A 39 -10.10 -9.39 -11.55
CA TYR A 39 -9.24 -9.56 -10.38
C TYR A 39 -10.03 -10.19 -9.22
N ASN A 40 -9.35 -10.57 -8.14
CA ASN A 40 -10.04 -11.14 -6.99
C ASN A 40 -11.00 -10.13 -6.34
N PHE A 41 -12.05 -10.65 -5.72
CA PHE A 41 -12.91 -9.82 -4.88
C PHE A 41 -12.16 -9.40 -3.62
N HIS A 42 -12.13 -8.10 -3.36
CA HIS A 42 -11.65 -7.50 -2.13
C HIS A 42 -12.78 -6.68 -1.51
N GLU A 43 -13.13 -7.03 -0.27
CA GLU A 43 -14.18 -6.38 0.50
C GLU A 43 -15.54 -6.25 -0.20
N GLY A 44 -15.89 -7.25 -1.01
CA GLY A 44 -17.17 -7.37 -1.71
C GLY A 44 -17.19 -6.84 -3.14
N LEU A 45 -16.13 -6.18 -3.60
CA LEU A 45 -16.00 -5.67 -4.97
C LEU A 45 -14.79 -6.28 -5.67
N ALA A 46 -14.86 -6.47 -6.97
CA ALA A 46 -13.72 -6.88 -7.79
C ALA A 46 -13.43 -5.86 -8.87
N MET A 47 -12.15 -5.57 -9.06
CA MET A 47 -11.68 -4.78 -10.18
C MET A 47 -11.86 -5.58 -11.48
N VAL A 48 -12.32 -4.90 -12.52
CA VAL A 48 -12.44 -5.46 -13.88
C VAL A 48 -11.92 -4.47 -14.90
N GLN A 49 -11.51 -4.98 -16.05
CA GLN A 49 -11.00 -4.17 -17.14
C GLN A 49 -11.72 -4.51 -18.45
N ASN A 50 -12.11 -3.47 -19.18
CA ASN A 50 -12.46 -3.55 -20.59
C ASN A 50 -12.04 -2.23 -21.25
N TRP A 51 -10.76 -2.17 -21.65
CA TRP A 51 -10.04 -0.95 -22.04
C TRP A 51 -9.74 0.01 -20.87
N GLN A 52 -10.75 0.27 -20.04
CA GLN A 52 -10.64 1.03 -18.80
C GLN A 52 -11.00 0.15 -17.60
N TYR A 53 -10.62 0.60 -16.41
CA TYR A 53 -10.84 -0.09 -15.15
C TYR A 53 -12.08 0.43 -14.44
N GLY A 54 -12.78 -0.49 -13.76
CA GLY A 54 -13.92 -0.21 -12.90
C GLY A 54 -14.10 -1.36 -11.91
N PHE A 55 -15.23 -1.37 -11.20
CA PHE A 55 -15.49 -2.38 -10.17
C PHE A 55 -16.90 -2.97 -10.29
N ILE A 56 -16.99 -4.28 -10.06
CA ILE A 56 -18.25 -5.01 -10.02
C ILE A 56 -18.50 -5.62 -8.64
N ASP A 57 -19.76 -5.85 -8.30
CA ASP A 57 -20.14 -6.67 -7.15
C ASP A 57 -20.17 -8.18 -7.50
N LYS A 58 -20.46 -9.02 -6.49
CA LYS A 58 -20.55 -10.48 -6.65
C LYS A 58 -21.71 -10.95 -7.54
N THR A 59 -22.62 -10.05 -7.94
CA THR A 59 -23.68 -10.35 -8.91
C THR A 59 -23.24 -10.07 -10.34
N GLY A 60 -22.08 -9.43 -10.54
CA GLY A 60 -21.59 -8.99 -11.83
C GLY A 60 -22.05 -7.58 -12.21
N LYS A 61 -22.76 -6.88 -11.33
CA LYS A 61 -23.21 -5.51 -11.59
C LYS A 61 -22.04 -4.55 -11.43
N VAL A 62 -21.85 -3.66 -12.40
CA VAL A 62 -20.91 -2.54 -12.30
C VAL A 62 -21.39 -1.59 -11.19
N VAL A 63 -20.56 -1.44 -10.16
CA VAL A 63 -20.77 -0.52 -9.04
C VAL A 63 -20.01 0.77 -9.28
N ILE A 64 -18.77 0.66 -9.77
CA ILE A 64 -17.93 1.80 -10.13
C ILE A 64 -17.68 1.71 -11.64
N PRO A 65 -18.07 2.71 -12.44
CA PRO A 65 -17.96 2.67 -13.89
C PRO A 65 -16.53 2.41 -14.38
N LEU A 66 -16.43 1.81 -15.58
CA LEU A 66 -15.15 1.57 -16.25
C LEU A 66 -14.70 2.83 -16.96
N GLU A 67 -14.12 3.76 -16.21
CA GLU A 67 -13.69 5.07 -16.71
C GLU A 67 -12.30 5.47 -16.20
N TRP A 68 -11.64 4.58 -15.47
CA TRP A 68 -10.32 4.81 -14.89
C TRP A 68 -9.22 4.23 -15.78
N ASP A 69 -8.11 4.95 -15.88
CA ASP A 69 -6.94 4.50 -16.65
C ASP A 69 -6.25 3.33 -15.94
N ASN A 70 -6.29 3.36 -14.60
CA ASN A 70 -5.79 2.30 -13.73
C ASN A 70 -6.53 2.34 -12.37
N CYS A 71 -6.51 1.22 -11.65
CA CYS A 71 -7.05 1.09 -10.30
C CYS A 71 -6.23 0.08 -9.48
N GLU A 72 -6.34 0.14 -8.16
CA GLU A 72 -5.91 -0.95 -7.27
C GLU A 72 -7.11 -1.52 -6.48
N SER A 73 -6.96 -2.74 -5.95
CA SER A 73 -8.00 -3.39 -5.14
C SER A 73 -8.39 -2.56 -3.91
N PHE A 74 -9.63 -2.71 -3.46
CA PHE A 74 -10.09 -2.11 -2.21
C PHE A 74 -9.26 -2.61 -1.02
N SER A 75 -8.85 -1.67 -0.18
CA SER A 75 -8.23 -1.90 1.12
C SER A 75 -8.72 -0.87 2.13
N GLU A 76 -9.23 -1.37 3.24
CA GLU A 76 -9.83 -0.60 4.33
C GLU A 76 -10.92 0.39 3.89
N GLY A 77 -11.74 0.00 2.92
CA GLY A 77 -12.86 0.79 2.40
C GLY A 77 -12.53 1.75 1.26
N LEU A 78 -11.27 1.88 0.87
CA LEU A 78 -10.82 2.76 -0.22
C LEU A 78 -10.04 1.99 -1.29
N ALA A 79 -10.13 2.44 -2.54
CA ALA A 79 -9.35 1.93 -3.66
C ALA A 79 -8.62 3.07 -4.36
N VAL A 80 -7.38 2.82 -4.79
CA VAL A 80 -6.64 3.78 -5.64
C VAL A 80 -7.30 3.78 -7.01
N VAL A 81 -7.47 4.98 -7.58
CA VAL A 81 -7.90 5.17 -8.97
C VAL A 81 -6.98 6.16 -9.66
N GLU A 82 -6.77 5.99 -10.95
CA GLU A 82 -5.94 6.85 -11.79
C GLU A 82 -6.73 7.38 -12.99
N ARG A 83 -6.56 8.66 -13.28
CA ARG A 83 -7.00 9.28 -14.53
C ARG A 83 -6.04 10.40 -14.92
N ASP A 84 -5.70 10.47 -16.20
CA ASP A 84 -4.80 11.49 -16.77
C ASP A 84 -3.45 11.57 -16.04
N GLY A 85 -2.91 10.42 -15.61
CA GLY A 85 -1.63 10.30 -14.91
C GLY A 85 -1.64 10.79 -13.46
N LYS A 86 -2.83 10.93 -12.85
CA LYS A 86 -3.00 11.34 -11.46
C LYS A 86 -3.81 10.33 -10.67
N CYS A 87 -3.31 9.99 -9.48
CA CYS A 87 -3.92 9.08 -8.54
C CYS A 87 -4.73 9.80 -7.46
N GLY A 88 -5.82 9.18 -7.06
CA GLY A 88 -6.65 9.53 -5.91
C GLY A 88 -7.32 8.28 -5.34
N TYR A 89 -8.34 8.45 -4.50
CA TYR A 89 -9.01 7.32 -3.85
C TYR A 89 -10.52 7.44 -3.91
N VAL A 90 -11.18 6.33 -4.24
CA VAL A 90 -12.63 6.20 -4.22
C VAL A 90 -13.10 5.29 -3.10
N ASN A 91 -14.30 5.54 -2.58
CA ASN A 91 -14.99 4.60 -1.70
C ASN A 91 -15.78 3.54 -2.50
N LYS A 92 -16.43 2.62 -1.78
CA LYS A 92 -17.18 1.51 -2.40
C LYS A 92 -18.41 1.94 -3.21
N SER A 93 -18.92 3.15 -3.02
CA SER A 93 -19.97 3.73 -3.86
C SER A 93 -19.41 4.43 -5.10
N GLY A 94 -18.08 4.50 -5.26
CA GLY A 94 -17.42 5.18 -6.37
C GLY A 94 -17.25 6.68 -6.16
N GLU A 95 -17.49 7.20 -4.96
CA GLU A 95 -17.27 8.61 -4.66
C GLU A 95 -15.78 8.86 -4.44
N LEU A 96 -15.25 9.90 -5.08
CA LEU A 96 -13.86 10.32 -4.91
C LEU A 96 -13.68 10.97 -3.53
N VAL A 97 -13.08 10.23 -2.59
CA VAL A 97 -12.81 10.67 -1.21
C VAL A 97 -11.54 11.51 -1.18
N ILE A 98 -10.51 11.08 -1.91
CA ILE A 98 -9.23 11.79 -2.01
C ILE A 98 -9.02 12.18 -3.48
N PRO A 99 -8.86 13.48 -3.80
CA PRO A 99 -8.73 13.97 -5.16
C PRO A 99 -7.57 13.37 -5.97
N LEU A 100 -7.69 13.41 -7.29
CA LEU A 100 -6.67 12.98 -8.25
C LEU A 100 -5.51 14.00 -8.34
N VAL A 101 -4.62 14.02 -7.35
CA VAL A 101 -3.53 15.02 -7.28
C VAL A 101 -2.14 14.39 -7.22
N TRP A 102 -2.05 13.12 -6.85
CA TRP A 102 -0.79 12.41 -6.65
C TRP A 102 -0.27 11.82 -7.96
N ASN A 103 1.04 11.77 -8.15
CA ASN A 103 1.66 11.06 -9.29
C ASN A 103 1.61 9.54 -9.09
N TYR A 104 1.61 9.07 -7.85
CA TYR A 104 1.48 7.67 -7.50
C TYR A 104 0.88 7.52 -6.10
N ALA A 105 0.17 6.42 -5.84
CA ALA A 105 -0.53 6.19 -4.59
C ALA A 105 -0.58 4.69 -4.27
N HIS A 106 -0.31 4.32 -3.02
CA HIS A 106 -0.45 2.94 -2.53
C HIS A 106 -1.80 2.72 -1.82
N PRO A 107 -2.29 1.48 -1.71
CA PRO A 107 -3.46 1.14 -0.91
C PRO A 107 -3.29 1.50 0.56
N PHE A 108 -4.40 1.72 1.26
CA PHE A 108 -4.39 1.95 2.69
C PHE A 108 -4.02 0.68 3.46
N TYR A 109 -3.19 0.84 4.49
CA TYR A 109 -2.85 -0.19 5.45
C TYR A 109 -2.64 0.44 6.84
N LYS A 110 -3.32 -0.11 7.84
CA LYS A 110 -3.39 0.41 9.22
C LYS A 110 -3.74 1.91 9.26
N GLY A 111 -4.74 2.32 8.47
CA GLY A 111 -5.23 3.69 8.45
C GLY A 111 -4.34 4.73 7.74
N ARG A 112 -3.29 4.29 7.03
CA ARG A 112 -2.36 5.18 6.32
C ARG A 112 -2.10 4.68 4.90
N ALA A 113 -1.78 5.61 4.01
CA ALA A 113 -1.27 5.31 2.68
C ALA A 113 -0.04 6.15 2.36
N ILE A 114 0.82 5.62 1.49
CA ILE A 114 1.94 6.37 0.91
C ILE A 114 1.49 6.93 -0.43
N VAL A 115 1.73 8.21 -0.64
CA VAL A 115 1.49 8.90 -1.91
C VAL A 115 2.76 9.62 -2.35
N PHE A 116 2.87 9.83 -3.66
CA PHE A 116 4.01 10.50 -4.26
C PHE A 116 3.53 11.65 -5.15
N ASP A 117 4.10 12.82 -4.92
CA ASP A 117 4.12 13.94 -5.86
C ASP A 117 5.57 14.13 -6.36
N ASP A 118 6.23 15.23 -6.00
CA ASP A 118 7.69 15.38 -6.06
C ASP A 118 8.40 14.72 -4.87
N LYS A 119 7.65 14.39 -3.81
CA LYS A 119 8.12 13.81 -2.55
C LYS A 119 7.26 12.62 -2.17
N GLN A 120 7.81 11.77 -1.30
CA GLN A 120 7.04 10.73 -0.64
C GLN A 120 6.30 11.33 0.57
N ARG A 121 5.01 11.03 0.72
CA ARG A 121 4.18 11.48 1.84
C ARG A 121 3.35 10.35 2.42
N TYR A 122 3.02 10.45 3.71
CA TYR A 122 1.99 9.62 4.35
C TYR A 122 0.72 10.44 4.53
N ILE A 123 -0.42 9.85 4.20
CA ILE A 123 -1.74 10.45 4.34
C ILE A 123 -2.67 9.60 5.23
N ASP A 124 -3.64 10.25 5.87
CA ASP A 124 -4.81 9.59 6.49
C ASP A 124 -5.91 9.31 5.44
N LYS A 125 -7.04 8.72 5.89
CA LYS A 125 -8.15 8.32 5.01
C LYS A 125 -8.96 9.49 4.47
N GLU A 126 -8.82 10.65 5.08
CA GLU A 126 -9.38 11.92 4.64
C GLU A 126 -8.46 12.63 3.63
N GLY A 127 -7.24 12.10 3.42
CA GLY A 127 -6.24 12.64 2.50
C GLY A 127 -5.35 13.72 3.09
N ASN A 128 -5.39 13.94 4.41
CA ASN A 128 -4.50 14.89 5.08
C ASN A 128 -3.09 14.32 5.14
N VAL A 129 -2.11 15.14 4.79
CA VAL A 129 -0.69 14.77 4.89
C VAL A 129 -0.28 14.74 6.37
N ILE A 130 0.06 13.55 6.86
CA ILE A 130 0.58 13.32 8.21
C ILE A 130 2.09 13.59 8.25
N TRP A 131 2.81 13.19 7.20
CA TRP A 131 4.27 13.30 7.14
C TRP A 131 4.77 13.40 5.70
N THR A 132 5.89 14.08 5.49
CA THR A 132 6.57 14.20 4.20
C THR A 132 8.04 13.84 4.35
N ARG A 133 8.56 12.98 3.46
CA ARG A 133 9.99 12.66 3.41
C ARG A 133 10.72 13.87 2.85
N GLU A 134 11.41 14.60 3.70
CA GLU A 134 12.34 15.62 3.24
C GLU A 134 13.63 14.95 2.78
N ARG A 135 13.99 15.13 1.50
CA ARG A 135 15.33 14.81 1.01
C ARG A 135 16.25 15.96 1.41
N THR A 136 16.57 16.09 2.69
CA THR A 136 17.69 16.96 3.07
C THR A 136 18.97 16.26 2.62
N ALA A 137 19.84 16.99 1.91
CA ALA A 137 21.24 16.60 1.70
C ALA A 137 21.83 16.12 3.05
N PRO A 138 22.80 15.17 3.06
CA PRO A 138 23.27 14.53 4.30
C PRO A 138 23.58 15.61 5.32
N GLN A 139 22.70 15.73 6.33
CA GLN A 139 22.95 16.62 7.43
C GLN A 139 23.90 15.86 8.34
N MET A 140 25.05 16.46 8.62
CA MET A 140 25.98 15.97 9.63
C MET A 140 25.21 15.87 10.95
N ILE A 141 24.88 14.64 11.37
CA ILE A 141 24.20 14.41 12.64
C ILE A 141 25.27 14.57 13.72
N LYS A 142 25.13 15.61 14.56
CA LYS A 142 25.88 15.66 15.83
C LYS A 142 25.17 14.76 16.83
N ILE A 143 25.86 13.72 17.27
CA ILE A 143 25.32 12.76 18.26
C ILE A 143 24.97 13.47 19.59
N SER A 144 25.62 14.61 19.88
CA SER A 144 25.30 15.43 21.05
C SER A 144 23.91 16.09 21.00
N ASP A 145 23.31 16.23 19.82
CA ASP A 145 22.04 16.92 19.62
C ASP A 145 20.85 15.95 19.55
N THR A 146 21.09 14.63 19.57
CA THR A 146 20.06 13.60 19.73
C THR A 146 19.60 13.50 21.18
N CYS A 147 18.87 14.53 21.64
CA CYS A 147 18.12 14.49 22.89
C CYS A 147 16.81 13.71 22.65
N GLU A 148 16.68 12.54 23.27
CA GLU A 148 15.44 11.78 23.53
C GLU A 148 14.37 11.86 22.42
N MET A 149 14.68 11.37 21.22
CA MET A 149 13.61 10.85 20.38
C MET A 149 13.25 9.46 20.93
N ASP A 150 11.98 9.24 21.27
CA ASP A 150 11.43 7.95 21.69
C ASP A 150 11.73 6.85 20.65
N ILE A 151 12.89 6.19 20.78
CA ILE A 151 13.25 4.92 20.14
C ILE A 151 13.00 3.78 21.16
N ASN A 152 11.95 3.91 21.96
CA ASN A 152 11.37 2.79 22.68
C ASN A 152 10.63 1.97 21.63
N ASP A 153 11.25 0.99 20.98
CA ASP A 153 11.24 -0.37 21.55
C ASP A 153 12.28 -1.37 20.97
N MET A 154 13.47 -0.99 20.48
CA MET A 154 14.43 -2.07 20.12
C MET A 154 15.94 -1.81 20.00
N VAL A 155 16.48 -0.61 20.28
CA VAL A 155 17.94 -0.41 20.19
C VAL A 155 18.45 0.17 21.50
N ILE A 156 19.14 -0.66 22.29
CA ILE A 156 19.82 -0.20 23.50
C ILE A 156 20.92 0.77 23.05
N ILE A 157 20.84 2.01 23.52
CA ILE A 157 21.66 3.17 23.11
C ILE A 157 23.17 2.98 23.44
N GLU A 158 23.53 1.90 24.14
CA GLU A 158 24.92 1.64 24.53
C GLU A 158 25.84 1.37 23.32
N ASP A 159 25.34 0.72 22.25
CA ASP A 159 26.14 0.31 21.08
C ASP A 159 26.44 1.47 20.09
N LEU A 160 25.68 2.57 20.16
CA LEU A 160 25.88 3.72 19.27
C LEU A 160 26.94 4.71 19.79
N ASN A 161 27.39 4.57 21.03
CA ASN A 161 28.47 5.41 21.60
C ASN A 161 29.85 5.13 20.98
N GLU A 162 30.00 4.04 20.22
CA GLU A 162 31.24 3.72 19.50
C GLU A 162 31.37 4.47 18.16
N LEU A 163 30.27 5.02 17.64
CA LEU A 163 30.27 5.91 16.48
C LEU A 163 30.64 7.31 16.98
N GLY A 164 31.80 7.84 16.56
CA GLY A 164 32.26 9.16 17.01
C GLY A 164 31.26 10.29 16.72
N ASP A 165 31.42 11.44 17.39
CA ASP A 165 30.45 12.56 17.51
C ASP A 165 29.75 13.06 16.22
N VAL A 166 30.28 12.73 15.04
CA VAL A 166 29.68 13.07 13.76
C VAL A 166 29.80 11.88 12.81
N VAL A 167 28.67 11.33 12.40
CA VAL A 167 28.58 10.22 11.43
C VAL A 167 27.80 10.70 10.21
N ASP A 168 28.19 10.25 9.02
CA ASP A 168 27.36 10.43 7.83
C ASP A 168 26.01 9.72 8.04
N SER A 169 24.92 10.31 7.57
CA SER A 169 23.58 9.71 7.66
C SER A 169 23.47 8.32 7.05
N GLU A 170 24.22 8.01 5.99
CA GLU A 170 24.26 6.66 5.41
C GLU A 170 24.99 5.67 6.32
N GLU A 171 26.07 6.08 6.98
CA GLU A 171 26.79 5.24 7.95
C GLU A 171 25.97 5.03 9.22
N PHE A 172 25.25 6.06 9.69
CA PHE A 172 24.36 5.96 10.84
C PHE A 172 23.20 5.00 10.59
N PHE A 173 22.56 5.09 9.42
CA PHE A 173 21.41 4.24 9.09
C PHE A 173 21.87 2.80 8.81
N LYS A 174 23.03 2.63 8.17
CA LYS A 174 23.66 1.33 8.00
C LYS A 174 24.02 0.67 9.33
N ALA A 175 24.55 1.43 10.29
CA ALA A 175 24.86 0.89 11.63
C ALA A 175 23.59 0.45 12.37
N ILE A 176 22.49 1.20 12.24
CA ILE A 176 21.18 0.81 12.78
C ILE A 176 20.70 -0.50 12.13
N ASP A 177 20.77 -0.60 10.80
CA ASP A 177 20.39 -1.81 10.07
C ASP A 177 21.24 -3.02 10.49
N ASP A 178 22.58 -2.86 10.60
CA ASP A 178 23.50 -3.91 11.05
C ASP A 178 23.20 -4.41 12.48
N ILE A 179 22.77 -3.51 13.38
CA ILE A 179 22.36 -3.84 14.76
C ILE A 179 21.02 -4.58 14.78
N LEU A 180 20.03 -4.09 14.03
CA LEU A 180 18.69 -4.69 13.95
C LEU A 180 18.71 -6.08 13.30
N GLU A 181 19.64 -6.31 12.35
CA GLU A 181 19.83 -7.59 11.69
C GLU A 181 20.69 -8.59 12.50
N GLY A 182 21.23 -8.18 13.66
CA GLY A 182 22.06 -9.04 14.53
C GLY A 182 23.44 -9.36 13.95
N ASN A 183 23.89 -8.62 12.93
CA ASN A 183 25.19 -8.75 12.29
C ASN A 183 26.28 -7.89 12.93
N GLY A 184 25.95 -7.20 14.04
CA GLY A 184 26.88 -6.45 14.86
C GLY A 184 28.14 -7.27 15.16
N LYS A 185 29.29 -6.80 14.65
CA LYS A 185 30.58 -7.41 14.92
C LYS A 185 30.76 -7.47 16.44
N LYS A 186 30.83 -8.68 17.01
CA LYS A 186 31.41 -8.88 18.33
C LYS A 186 32.85 -8.39 18.26
N GLY A 187 33.09 -7.19 18.78
CA GLY A 187 34.43 -6.68 19.04
C GLY A 187 35.16 -7.72 19.90
N THR A 188 36.21 -8.31 19.34
CA THR A 188 37.19 -9.04 20.13
C THR A 188 37.90 -8.01 21.00
N SER A 189 37.54 -7.95 22.28
CA SER A 189 38.42 -7.38 23.29
C SER A 189 39.58 -8.36 23.47
N ASP A 190 40.80 -7.93 23.18
CA ASP A 190 41.94 -8.30 24.00
C ASP A 190 43.01 -7.19 23.89
N LYS A 191 43.65 -7.01 25.04
CA LYS A 191 44.50 -5.90 25.48
C LYS A 191 45.77 -5.66 24.67
#